data_AF-A0A8J3CY55-F1
#
_entry.id   AF-A0A8J3CY55-F1
#
_cell.length_a   1.000
_cell.length_b   1.000
_cell.length_c   1.000
_cell.angle_alpha   90.00
_cell.angle_beta   90.00
_cell.angle_gamma   90.00
#
_symmetry.space_group_name_H-M   'P 1'
#
loop_
_entity.id
_entity.type
_entity.pdbx_description
1 polymer ?
#
loop_
_entity_poly.entity_id
_entity_poly.type
_entity_poly.pdbx_seq_one_letter_code
_entity_poly.pdbx_strand_id
1 'polypeptide(L)'
;MVKQAIHNMQQPQLGLKIQEWRKAKGMTQEELVEKCNINVRTIQRIEAGEVTPRSYTVKAILEALGVEKELPMPAIASNEPLIFSKQSKQTFLAAAIAGVIYFLVSMLEIYWDGVLFFDSALKIPDYYVLIKVIILISFSLYFFGWSKLGEALDSKLIRWGAFMLITVNLVIIISDITFAGSLETDYKLYGFVKLVGFGVSLIPFSIGLILQKGYMGNLFLVTGIVGILTAILLMTVLFVMVGLAVLSVFDILLIYILTSIAFQKERVPV
;
A
#
# COMPACT_ATOMS: atom_id res chain seq x y z
N MET A 1 0.63 -18.23 9.91
CA MET A 1 1.99 -18.18 10.49
C MET A 1 3.03 -19.03 9.75
N VAL A 2 2.69 -20.21 9.20
CA VAL A 2 3.67 -21.08 8.49
C VAL A 2 4.25 -20.47 7.20
N LYS A 3 3.48 -19.63 6.50
CA LYS A 3 3.79 -19.13 5.15
C LYS A 3 4.94 -18.11 5.08
N GLN A 4 5.26 -17.44 6.19
CA GLN A 4 6.34 -16.44 6.28
C GLN A 4 7.71 -17.06 6.63
N ALA A 5 7.72 -18.26 7.22
CA ALA A 5 8.93 -18.84 7.78
C ALA A 5 9.86 -19.43 6.72
N ILE A 6 9.31 -20.05 5.66
CA ILE A 6 10.09 -20.81 4.66
C ILE A 6 11.03 -19.91 3.85
N HIS A 7 10.61 -18.67 3.57
CA HIS A 7 11.42 -17.70 2.81
C HIS A 7 12.61 -17.15 3.62
N ASN A 8 12.55 -17.21 4.96
CA ASN A 8 13.64 -16.79 5.85
C ASN A 8 14.38 -17.98 6.47
N MET A 9 13.97 -19.23 6.17
CA MET A 9 14.63 -20.42 6.67
C MET A 9 16.01 -20.55 6.03
N GLN A 10 17.03 -20.36 6.86
CA GLN A 10 18.41 -20.68 6.52
C GLN A 10 18.62 -22.20 6.63
N GLN A 11 19.68 -22.70 6.02
CA GLN A 11 20.09 -24.08 6.29
C GLN A 11 20.44 -24.24 7.78
N PRO A 12 20.12 -25.39 8.41
CA PRO A 12 19.59 -26.63 7.82
C PRO A 12 18.04 -26.72 7.77
N GLN A 13 17.32 -25.71 8.26
CA GLN A 13 15.86 -25.77 8.45
C GLN A 13 15.10 -25.92 7.13
N LEU A 14 15.59 -25.26 6.08
CA LEU A 14 15.05 -25.37 4.72
C LEU A 14 15.18 -26.81 4.19
N GLY A 15 16.35 -27.42 4.34
CA GLY A 15 16.61 -28.81 3.93
C GLY A 15 15.67 -29.81 4.60
N LEU A 16 15.47 -29.67 5.91
CA LEU A 16 14.56 -30.51 6.68
C LEU A 16 13.11 -30.36 6.20
N LYS A 17 12.65 -29.14 5.91
CA LYS A 17 11.30 -28.90 5.39
C LYS A 17 11.07 -29.50 4.01
N ILE A 18 12.06 -29.37 3.12
CA ILE A 18 12.01 -29.99 1.79
C ILE A 18 11.90 -31.51 1.93
N GLN A 19 12.68 -32.11 2.83
CA GLN A 19 12.64 -33.54 3.10
C GLN A 19 11.26 -33.98 3.65
N GLU A 20 10.68 -33.21 4.58
CA GLU A 20 9.35 -33.48 5.12
C GLU A 20 8.28 -33.47 4.02
N TRP A 21 8.24 -32.45 3.15
CA TRP A 21 7.26 -32.38 2.06
C TRP A 21 7.46 -33.48 1.03
N ARG A 22 8.71 -33.81 0.69
CA ARG A 22 9.01 -34.93 -0.21
C ARG A 22 8.48 -36.25 0.35
N LYS A 23 8.73 -36.52 1.62
CA LYS A 23 8.23 -37.73 2.31
C LYS A 23 6.71 -37.74 2.42
N ALA A 24 6.08 -36.59 2.71
CA ALA A 24 4.62 -36.47 2.76
C ALA A 24 3.95 -36.78 1.41
N LYS A 25 4.66 -36.59 0.30
CA LYS A 25 4.21 -36.96 -1.05
C LYS A 25 4.64 -38.35 -1.50
N GLY A 26 5.29 -39.13 -0.63
CA GLY A 26 5.80 -40.46 -0.96
C GLY A 26 6.90 -40.48 -2.02
N MET A 27 7.57 -39.35 -2.26
CA MET A 27 8.57 -39.23 -3.32
C MET A 27 9.95 -39.70 -2.87
N THR A 28 10.69 -40.39 -3.74
CA THR A 28 12.14 -40.65 -3.55
C THR A 28 12.98 -39.42 -3.88
N GLN A 29 14.28 -39.42 -3.54
CA GLN A 29 15.16 -38.30 -3.90
C GLN A 29 15.35 -38.23 -5.43
N GLU A 30 15.43 -39.38 -6.08
CA GLU A 30 15.55 -39.56 -7.52
C GLU A 30 14.30 -39.03 -8.24
N GLU A 31 13.10 -39.34 -7.73
CA GLU A 31 11.84 -38.82 -8.29
C GLU A 31 11.71 -37.30 -8.14
N LEU A 32 12.20 -36.74 -7.04
CA LEU A 32 12.23 -35.28 -6.89
C LEU A 32 13.20 -34.67 -7.90
N VAL A 33 14.36 -35.29 -8.11
CA VAL A 33 15.39 -34.84 -9.06
C VAL A 33 14.88 -34.83 -10.49
N GLU A 34 14.16 -35.88 -10.91
CA GLU A 34 13.56 -35.95 -12.25
C GLU A 34 12.56 -34.80 -12.47
N LYS A 35 11.82 -34.42 -11.43
CA LYS A 35 10.81 -33.36 -11.51
C LYS A 35 11.37 -31.94 -11.44
N CYS A 36 12.42 -31.71 -10.65
CA CYS A 36 13.02 -30.38 -10.50
C CYS A 36 14.24 -30.13 -11.39
N ASN A 37 14.71 -31.16 -12.13
CA ASN A 37 15.88 -31.11 -13.01
C ASN A 37 17.15 -30.61 -12.30
N ILE A 38 17.37 -31.07 -11.06
CA ILE A 38 18.54 -30.72 -10.23
C ILE A 38 19.31 -31.99 -9.93
N ASN A 39 20.64 -31.93 -9.94
CA ASN A 39 21.49 -33.09 -9.64
C ASN A 39 21.15 -33.73 -8.28
N VAL A 40 21.08 -35.07 -8.23
CA VAL A 40 20.80 -35.85 -7.02
C VAL A 40 21.72 -35.47 -5.85
N ARG A 41 23.02 -35.28 -6.10
CA ARG A 41 23.99 -34.85 -5.06
C ARG A 41 23.66 -33.47 -4.53
N THR A 42 23.12 -32.58 -5.34
CA THR A 42 22.71 -31.24 -4.91
C THR A 42 21.49 -31.32 -3.99
N ILE A 43 20.48 -32.12 -4.33
CA ILE A 43 19.31 -32.35 -3.48
C ILE A 43 19.70 -32.98 -2.14
N GLN A 44 20.58 -33.98 -2.14
CA GLN A 44 21.09 -34.61 -0.93
C GLN A 44 21.77 -33.61 0.00
N ARG A 45 22.66 -32.77 -0.55
CA ARG A 45 23.37 -31.73 0.22
C ARG A 45 22.44 -30.63 0.73
N ILE A 46 21.37 -30.31 -0.01
CA ILE A 46 20.35 -29.37 0.43
C ILE A 46 19.52 -29.96 1.58
N GLU A 47 19.04 -31.21 1.46
CA GLU A 47 18.28 -31.89 2.52
C GLU A 47 19.12 -32.12 3.78
N ALA A 48 20.43 -32.36 3.63
CA ALA A 48 21.40 -32.49 4.72
C ALA A 48 21.84 -31.14 5.33
N GLY A 49 21.45 -30.01 4.72
CA GLY A 49 21.81 -28.67 5.20
C GLY A 49 23.23 -28.20 4.88
N GLU A 50 23.98 -28.94 4.05
CA GLU A 50 25.37 -28.63 3.68
C GLU A 50 25.50 -27.49 2.67
N VAL A 51 24.46 -27.22 1.88
CA VAL A 51 24.46 -26.19 0.83
C VAL A 51 23.20 -25.36 0.92
N THR A 52 23.37 -24.04 0.92
CA THR A 52 22.24 -23.11 0.77
C THR A 52 21.90 -22.95 -0.72
N PRO A 53 20.73 -23.45 -1.18
CA PRO A 53 20.35 -23.36 -2.59
C PRO A 53 20.04 -21.91 -3.00
N ARG A 54 20.25 -21.60 -4.28
CA ARG A 54 19.84 -20.32 -4.86
C ARG A 54 18.31 -20.27 -5.01
N SER A 55 17.73 -19.07 -5.08
CA SER A 55 16.27 -18.90 -5.12
C SER A 55 15.57 -19.63 -6.28
N TYR A 56 16.21 -19.71 -7.45
CA TYR A 56 15.66 -20.47 -8.58
C TYR A 56 15.60 -21.98 -8.29
N THR A 57 16.59 -22.51 -7.57
CA THR A 57 16.68 -23.91 -7.16
C THR A 57 15.58 -24.23 -6.16
N VAL A 58 15.36 -23.32 -5.19
CA VAL A 58 14.26 -23.45 -4.23
C VAL A 58 12.92 -23.47 -4.95
N LYS A 59 12.70 -22.57 -5.92
CA LYS A 59 11.46 -22.52 -6.70
C LYS A 59 11.21 -23.83 -7.45
N ALA A 60 12.20 -24.33 -8.19
CA ALA A 60 12.08 -25.59 -8.95
C ALA A 60 11.74 -26.79 -8.04
N ILE A 61 12.32 -26.84 -6.83
CA ILE A 61 12.02 -27.88 -5.84
C ILE A 61 10.57 -27.73 -5.32
N LEU A 62 10.12 -26.51 -4.99
CA LEU A 62 8.77 -26.27 -4.48
C LEU A 62 7.68 -26.54 -5.54
N GLU A 63 7.97 -26.23 -6.81
CA GLU A 63 7.10 -26.53 -7.95
C GLU A 63 6.99 -28.04 -8.18
N ALA A 64 8.11 -28.77 -8.19
CA ALA A 64 8.14 -30.23 -8.26
C ALA A 64 7.39 -30.89 -7.09
N LEU A 65 7.51 -30.29 -5.90
CA LEU A 65 6.77 -30.69 -4.70
C LEU A 65 5.35 -30.14 -4.69
N GLY A 66 4.87 -29.42 -5.71
CA GLY A 66 3.51 -28.87 -5.82
C GLY A 66 3.08 -28.02 -4.62
N VAL A 67 4.01 -27.32 -3.97
CA VAL A 67 3.77 -26.47 -2.80
C VAL A 67 3.49 -25.01 -3.21
N GLU A 68 3.66 -24.67 -4.50
CA GLU A 68 3.43 -23.31 -5.03
C GLU A 68 2.01 -22.77 -4.75
N LYS A 69 1.00 -23.63 -4.69
CA LYS A 69 -0.41 -23.20 -4.56
C LYS A 69 -0.79 -22.68 -3.17
N GLU A 70 0.00 -22.98 -2.15
CA GLU A 70 -0.33 -22.59 -0.77
C GLU A 70 0.50 -21.44 -0.22
N LEU A 71 1.56 -21.02 -0.93
CA LEU A 71 2.46 -19.96 -0.51
C LEU A 71 2.31 -18.74 -1.43
N PRO A 72 1.66 -17.65 -0.98
CA PRO A 72 1.81 -16.37 -1.65
C PRO A 72 3.28 -15.98 -1.55
N MET A 73 4.00 -16.13 -2.65
CA MET A 73 5.36 -15.64 -2.78
C MET A 73 5.34 -14.13 -2.54
N PRO A 74 6.12 -13.58 -1.60
CA PRO A 74 6.64 -12.26 -1.84
C PRO A 74 7.59 -12.44 -3.02
N ALA A 75 7.16 -12.06 -4.22
CA ALA A 75 7.73 -10.88 -4.82
C ALA A 75 9.24 -10.63 -4.60
N ILE A 76 10.11 -11.63 -4.70
CA ILE A 76 11.51 -11.32 -4.96
C ILE A 76 11.47 -10.73 -6.36
N ALA A 77 11.71 -9.42 -6.43
CA ALA A 77 11.70 -8.63 -7.65
C ALA A 77 12.24 -9.47 -8.81
N SER A 78 11.37 -9.79 -9.76
CA SER A 78 11.85 -10.09 -11.10
C SER A 78 12.76 -8.93 -11.47
N ASN A 79 14.01 -9.19 -11.83
CA ASN A 79 14.91 -8.17 -12.36
C ASN A 79 14.39 -7.57 -13.69
N GLU A 80 13.24 -8.04 -14.19
CA GLU A 80 12.50 -7.38 -15.24
C GLU A 80 11.78 -6.13 -14.69
N PRO A 81 12.03 -4.97 -15.30
CA PRO A 81 11.38 -3.73 -14.90
C PRO A 81 9.86 -3.88 -15.05
N LEU A 82 9.11 -3.45 -14.04
CA LEU A 82 7.65 -3.48 -14.09
C LEU A 82 7.16 -2.47 -15.15
N ILE A 83 6.58 -2.98 -16.24
CA ILE A 83 6.13 -2.16 -17.38
C ILE A 83 4.63 -1.90 -17.27
N PHE A 84 4.25 -0.63 -17.17
CA PHE A 84 2.85 -0.22 -17.20
C PHE A 84 2.38 0.10 -18.62
N SER A 85 1.15 -0.31 -18.94
CA SER A 85 0.51 0.03 -20.22
C SER A 85 0.33 1.54 -20.37
N LYS A 86 0.23 2.02 -21.61
CA LYS A 86 -0.07 3.44 -21.91
C LYS A 86 -1.35 3.93 -21.23
N GLN A 87 -2.39 3.10 -21.21
CA GLN A 87 -3.66 3.42 -20.55
C GLN A 87 -3.48 3.56 -19.03
N SER A 88 -2.75 2.65 -18.40
CA SER A 88 -2.45 2.72 -16.96
C SER A 88 -1.67 3.99 -16.62
N LYS A 89 -0.66 4.36 -17.42
CA LYS A 89 0.10 5.60 -17.24
C LYS A 89 -0.77 6.85 -17.33
N GLN A 90 -1.72 6.89 -18.27
CA GLN A 90 -2.69 7.99 -18.35
C GLN A 90 -3.59 8.07 -17.12
N THR A 91 -4.05 6.92 -16.61
CA THR A 91 -4.82 6.87 -15.35
C THR A 91 -4.00 7.40 -14.17
N PHE A 92 -2.73 7.02 -14.06
CA PHE A 92 -1.86 7.51 -12.98
C PHE A 92 -1.58 9.01 -13.09
N LEU A 93 -1.40 9.53 -14.31
CA LEU A 93 -1.24 10.96 -14.54
C LEU A 93 -2.52 11.74 -14.15
N ALA A 94 -3.69 11.28 -14.59
CA ALA A 94 -4.96 11.90 -14.23
C ALA A 94 -5.20 11.90 -12.71
N ALA A 95 -4.88 10.78 -12.04
CA ALA A 95 -4.95 10.68 -10.60
C ALA A 95 -3.94 11.60 -9.89
N ALA A 96 -2.73 11.76 -10.41
CA ALA A 96 -1.76 12.70 -9.87
C ALA A 96 -2.24 14.16 -9.98
N ILE A 97 -2.83 14.54 -11.12
CA ILE A 97 -3.43 15.86 -11.32
C ILE A 97 -4.58 16.08 -10.32
N ALA A 98 -5.45 15.07 -10.13
CA ALA A 98 -6.49 15.11 -9.12
C ALA A 98 -5.90 15.26 -7.70
N GLY A 99 -4.79 14.58 -7.40
CA GLY A 99 -4.05 14.72 -6.15
C GLY A 99 -3.52 16.14 -5.93
N VAL A 100 -3.01 16.81 -6.97
CA VAL A 100 -2.59 18.22 -6.89
C VAL A 100 -3.77 19.13 -6.60
N ILE A 101 -4.91 18.93 -7.28
CA ILE A 101 -6.14 19.71 -7.02
C ILE A 101 -6.60 19.50 -5.58
N TYR A 102 -6.66 18.25 -5.12
CA TYR A 102 -6.99 17.91 -3.74
C TYR A 102 -6.07 18.62 -2.76
N PHE A 103 -4.75 18.51 -2.94
CA PHE A 103 -3.74 19.10 -2.05
C PHE A 103 -3.88 20.62 -1.92
N LEU A 104 -4.14 21.32 -3.02
CA LEU A 104 -4.31 22.78 -2.99
C LEU A 104 -5.63 23.20 -2.34
N VAL A 105 -6.72 22.49 -2.63
CA VAL A 105 -8.05 22.84 -2.11
C VAL A 105 -8.19 22.42 -0.65
N SER A 106 -7.54 21.34 -0.21
CA SER A 106 -7.56 20.88 1.18
C SER A 106 -6.91 21.87 2.15
N MET A 107 -6.01 22.75 1.70
CA MET A 107 -5.52 23.86 2.52
C MET A 107 -6.63 24.81 2.96
N LEU A 108 -7.63 25.04 2.10
CA LEU A 108 -8.80 25.86 2.44
C LEU A 108 -9.72 25.13 3.42
N GLU A 109 -9.85 23.80 3.29
CA GLU A 109 -10.58 22.98 4.25
C GLU A 109 -9.93 23.01 5.64
N ILE A 110 -8.61 22.82 5.73
CA ILE A 110 -7.87 22.89 7.00
C ILE A 110 -8.07 24.26 7.66
N TYR A 111 -8.04 25.35 6.88
CA TYR A 111 -8.33 26.68 7.39
C TYR A 111 -9.74 26.77 7.99
N TRP A 112 -10.77 26.33 7.27
CA TRP A 112 -12.16 26.40 7.74
C TRP A 112 -12.42 25.48 8.93
N ASP A 113 -11.86 24.27 8.94
CA ASP A 113 -11.92 23.36 10.07
C ASP A 113 -11.26 23.96 11.31
N GLY A 114 -10.12 24.64 11.14
CA GLY A 114 -9.45 25.36 12.23
C GLY A 114 -10.29 26.52 12.77
N VAL A 115 -10.89 27.32 11.90
CA VAL A 115 -11.77 28.43 12.29
C VAL A 115 -12.96 27.91 13.09
N LEU A 116 -13.67 26.88 12.58
CA LEU A 116 -14.83 26.30 13.26
C LEU A 116 -14.48 25.56 14.56
N PHE A 117 -13.26 25.05 14.68
CA PHE A 117 -12.77 24.42 15.90
C PHE A 117 -12.60 25.43 17.05
N PHE A 118 -12.13 26.65 16.75
CA PHE A 118 -11.93 27.70 17.75
C PHE A 118 -13.17 28.56 17.98
N ASP A 119 -13.97 28.80 16.94
CA ASP A 119 -15.21 29.57 17.02
C ASP A 119 -16.31 28.92 16.16
N SER A 120 -17.11 28.08 16.81
CA SER A 120 -18.21 27.34 16.18
C SER A 120 -19.43 28.21 15.90
N ALA A 121 -19.48 29.46 16.38
CA ALA A 121 -20.61 30.36 16.18
C ALA A 121 -20.48 31.18 14.87
N LEU A 122 -19.33 31.08 14.19
CA LEU A 122 -19.11 31.80 12.93
C LEU A 122 -20.00 31.28 11.81
N LYS A 123 -20.53 32.23 11.03
CA LYS A 123 -21.29 31.93 9.83
C LYS A 123 -20.36 31.32 8.77
N ILE A 124 -20.63 30.08 8.40
CA ILE A 124 -19.95 29.38 7.30
C ILE A 124 -20.26 30.08 5.97
N PRO A 125 -19.27 30.28 5.09
CA PRO A 125 -19.49 30.94 3.81
C PRO A 125 -20.22 30.02 2.82
N ASP A 126 -20.95 30.63 1.88
CA ASP A 126 -21.75 29.91 0.88
C ASP A 126 -20.90 29.00 -0.04
N TYR A 127 -19.61 29.29 -0.20
CA TYR A 127 -18.69 28.48 -0.99
C TYR A 127 -18.17 27.22 -0.27
N TYR A 128 -18.47 27.04 1.02
CA TYR A 128 -17.98 25.91 1.81
C TYR A 128 -18.39 24.56 1.21
N VAL A 129 -19.65 24.43 0.80
CA VAL A 129 -20.16 23.20 0.17
C VAL A 129 -19.43 22.92 -1.15
N LEU A 130 -19.14 23.95 -1.94
CA LEU A 130 -18.39 23.81 -3.19
C LEU A 130 -16.98 23.28 -2.94
N ILE A 131 -16.27 23.80 -1.92
CA ILE A 131 -14.96 23.30 -1.51
C ILE A 131 -15.04 21.80 -1.18
N LYS A 132 -16.03 21.39 -0.36
CA LYS A 132 -16.22 20.00 0.04
C LYS A 132 -16.50 19.07 -1.15
N VAL A 133 -17.29 19.51 -2.12
CA VAL A 133 -17.57 18.75 -3.35
C VAL A 133 -16.30 18.60 -4.20
N ILE A 134 -15.51 19.66 -4.37
CA ILE A 134 -14.24 19.60 -5.11
C ILE A 134 -13.27 18.64 -4.43
N ILE A 135 -13.18 18.68 -3.10
CA ILE A 135 -12.33 17.78 -2.31
C ILE A 135 -12.79 16.33 -2.48
N LEU A 136 -14.08 16.04 -2.35
CA LEU A 136 -14.60 14.70 -2.52
C LEU A 136 -14.28 14.11 -3.90
N ILE A 137 -14.51 14.88 -4.97
CA ILE A 137 -14.26 14.43 -6.35
C ILE A 137 -12.76 14.23 -6.59
N SER A 138 -11.95 15.22 -6.24
CA SER A 138 -10.50 15.17 -6.47
C SER A 138 -9.82 14.06 -5.65
N PHE A 139 -10.17 13.92 -4.36
CA PHE A 139 -9.68 12.85 -3.49
C PHE A 139 -10.10 11.46 -4.00
N SER A 140 -11.35 11.31 -4.43
CA SER A 140 -11.85 10.04 -4.98
C SER A 140 -11.11 9.63 -6.25
N LEU A 141 -10.91 10.55 -7.19
CA LEU A 141 -10.16 10.28 -8.43
C LEU A 141 -8.69 9.98 -8.15
N TYR A 142 -8.10 10.70 -7.21
CA TYR A 142 -6.72 10.51 -6.78
C TYR A 142 -6.50 9.10 -6.21
N PHE A 143 -7.28 8.69 -5.22
CA PHE A 143 -7.16 7.37 -4.61
C PHE A 143 -7.70 6.25 -5.50
N PHE A 144 -8.58 6.54 -6.46
CA PHE A 144 -8.94 5.57 -7.50
C PHE A 144 -7.72 5.19 -8.35
N GLY A 145 -6.87 6.16 -8.70
CA GLY A 145 -5.60 5.88 -9.38
C GLY A 145 -4.65 5.00 -8.56
N TRP A 146 -4.57 5.26 -7.25
CA TRP A 146 -3.84 4.38 -6.33
C TRP A 146 -4.41 2.97 -6.24
N SER A 147 -5.74 2.84 -6.26
CA SER A 147 -6.40 1.53 -6.30
C SER A 147 -6.03 0.75 -7.57
N LYS A 148 -5.97 1.44 -8.72
CA LYS A 148 -5.50 0.87 -9.99
C LYS A 148 -4.02 0.50 -9.99
N LEU A 149 -3.18 1.29 -9.32
CA LEU A 149 -1.78 0.94 -9.12
C LEU A 149 -1.66 -0.29 -8.20
N GLY A 150 -2.47 -0.37 -7.14
CA GLY A 150 -2.55 -1.55 -6.29
C GLY A 150 -2.95 -2.81 -7.05
N GLU A 151 -3.91 -2.71 -7.97
CA GLU A 151 -4.29 -3.80 -8.88
C GLU A 151 -3.13 -4.22 -9.80
N ALA A 152 -2.39 -3.26 -10.36
CA ALA A 152 -1.22 -3.55 -11.21
C ALA A 152 -0.03 -4.18 -10.44
N LEU A 153 0.08 -3.91 -9.14
CA LEU A 153 1.12 -4.45 -8.25
C LEU A 153 0.69 -5.73 -7.51
N ASP A 154 -0.48 -6.29 -7.84
CA ASP A 154 -1.14 -7.39 -7.09
C ASP A 154 -1.21 -7.14 -5.56
N SER A 155 -1.33 -5.86 -5.19
CA SER A 155 -1.34 -5.40 -3.80
C SER A 155 -2.77 -5.19 -3.31
N LYS A 156 -3.34 -6.20 -2.64
CA LYS A 156 -4.67 -6.09 -2.01
C LYS A 156 -4.73 -4.95 -0.98
N LEU A 157 -3.64 -4.71 -0.26
CA LEU A 157 -3.58 -3.66 0.77
C LEU A 157 -3.62 -2.24 0.17
N ILE A 158 -2.91 -2.00 -0.94
CA ILE A 158 -2.99 -0.70 -1.64
C ILE A 158 -4.39 -0.54 -2.26
N ARG A 159 -4.89 -1.57 -2.95
CA ARG A 159 -6.20 -1.54 -3.64
C ARG A 159 -7.35 -1.24 -2.67
N TRP A 160 -7.48 -2.05 -1.62
CA TRP A 160 -8.58 -1.91 -0.66
C TRP A 160 -8.33 -0.81 0.37
N GLY A 161 -7.06 -0.51 0.71
CA GLY A 161 -6.72 0.64 1.54
C GLY A 161 -7.10 1.96 0.88
N ALA A 162 -6.88 2.09 -0.44
CA ALA A 162 -7.34 3.25 -1.19
C ALA A 162 -8.88 3.38 -1.21
N PHE A 163 -9.61 2.27 -1.38
CA PHE A 163 -11.07 2.30 -1.26
C PHE A 163 -11.55 2.69 0.13
N MET A 164 -10.90 2.18 1.19
CA MET A 164 -11.21 2.55 2.57
C MET A 164 -11.02 4.05 2.80
N LEU A 165 -9.94 4.64 2.27
CA LEU A 165 -9.71 6.08 2.32
C LEU A 165 -10.83 6.86 1.64
N ILE A 166 -11.24 6.45 0.43
CA ILE A 166 -12.35 7.07 -0.30
C ILE A 166 -13.65 6.98 0.51
N THR A 167 -13.98 5.81 1.05
CA THR A 167 -15.20 5.62 1.84
C THR A 167 -15.21 6.48 3.10
N VAL A 168 -14.10 6.51 3.86
CA VAL A 168 -14.01 7.33 5.07
C VAL A 168 -14.07 8.82 4.72
N ASN A 169 -13.40 9.26 3.65
CA ASN A 169 -13.48 10.65 3.20
C ASN A 169 -14.90 11.02 2.77
N LEU A 170 -15.62 10.14 2.05
CA LEU A 170 -17.02 10.36 1.70
C LEU A 170 -17.90 10.56 2.94
N VAL A 171 -17.74 9.71 3.96
CA VAL A 171 -18.49 9.83 5.23
C VAL A 171 -18.19 11.17 5.92
N ILE A 172 -16.91 11.55 5.99
CA ILE A 172 -16.46 12.82 6.58
C ILE A 172 -17.05 14.03 5.85
N ILE A 173 -17.03 14.02 4.52
CA ILE A 173 -17.55 15.14 3.72
C ILE A 173 -19.07 15.23 3.85
N ILE A 174 -19.78 14.11 3.84
CA ILE A 174 -21.23 14.09 4.07
C ILE A 174 -21.53 14.67 5.45
N SER A 175 -20.81 14.22 6.49
CA SER A 175 -21.02 14.74 7.84
C SER A 175 -20.69 16.24 7.94
N ASP A 176 -19.63 16.71 7.29
CA ASP A 176 -19.25 18.12 7.27
C ASP A 176 -20.34 19.00 6.63
N ILE A 177 -21.04 18.49 5.61
CA ILE A 177 -22.15 19.20 4.95
C ILE A 177 -23.42 19.14 5.80
N THR A 178 -23.74 18.00 6.41
CA THR A 178 -24.99 17.84 7.20
C THR A 178 -24.94 18.59 8.52
N PHE A 179 -23.77 18.60 9.17
CA PHE A 179 -23.60 19.27 10.46
C PHE A 179 -23.15 20.72 10.32
N ALA A 180 -22.89 21.21 9.10
CA ALA A 180 -22.53 22.61 8.86
C ALA A 180 -23.60 23.56 9.41
N GLY A 181 -23.23 24.42 10.36
CA GLY A 181 -24.13 25.44 10.92
C GLY A 181 -25.13 24.91 11.97
N SER A 182 -24.99 23.67 12.41
CA SER A 182 -25.79 23.14 13.53
C SER A 182 -25.21 23.62 14.87
N LEU A 183 -26.02 24.35 15.64
CA LEU A 183 -25.63 24.91 16.95
C LEU A 183 -25.44 23.86 18.05
N GLU A 184 -25.95 22.63 17.84
CA GLU A 184 -25.93 21.54 18.83
C GLU A 184 -24.70 20.62 18.69
N THR A 185 -23.90 20.77 17.63
CA THR A 185 -22.76 19.87 17.39
C THR A 185 -21.54 20.32 18.19
N ASP A 186 -21.00 19.42 19.00
CA ASP A 186 -19.67 19.60 19.58
C ASP A 186 -18.62 19.45 18.47
N TYR A 187 -18.26 20.58 17.85
CA TYR A 187 -17.29 20.66 16.75
C TYR A 187 -15.90 20.13 17.14
N LYS A 188 -15.54 20.15 18.44
CA LYS A 188 -14.25 19.63 18.91
C LYS A 188 -14.26 18.10 18.94
N LEU A 189 -15.29 17.50 19.52
CA LEU A 189 -15.47 16.05 19.51
C LEU A 189 -15.64 15.52 18.07
N TYR A 190 -16.42 16.23 17.25
CA TYR A 190 -16.60 15.90 15.85
C TYR A 190 -15.28 15.95 15.07
N GLY A 191 -14.49 17.03 15.24
CA GLY A 191 -13.16 17.15 14.65
C GLY A 191 -12.22 16.03 15.10
N PHE A 192 -12.27 15.63 16.39
CA PHE A 192 -11.51 14.50 16.91
C PHE A 192 -11.86 13.20 16.19
N VAL A 193 -13.14 12.86 16.10
CA VAL A 193 -13.61 11.62 15.44
C VAL A 193 -13.21 11.60 13.97
N LYS A 194 -13.29 12.74 13.27
CA LYS A 194 -12.85 12.90 11.88
C LYS A 194 -11.37 12.56 11.70
N LEU A 195 -10.50 13.15 12.53
CA LEU A 195 -9.05 12.94 12.46
C LEU A 195 -8.65 11.51 12.79
N VAL A 196 -9.25 10.91 13.83
CA VAL A 196 -9.01 9.51 14.19
C VAL A 196 -9.47 8.58 13.08
N GLY A 197 -10.68 8.78 12.54
CA GLY A 197 -11.23 7.97 11.45
C GLY A 197 -10.36 8.01 10.20
N PHE A 198 -9.88 9.20 9.82
CA PHE A 198 -8.94 9.36 8.71
C PHE A 198 -7.57 8.74 9.00
N GLY A 199 -7.05 8.92 10.21
CA GLY A 199 -5.79 8.29 10.64
C GLY A 199 -5.84 6.77 10.56
N VAL A 200 -6.93 6.14 11.02
CA VAL A 200 -7.12 4.69 10.94
C VAL A 200 -7.17 4.19 9.50
N SER A 201 -7.84 4.90 8.60
CA SER A 201 -7.98 4.48 7.20
C SER A 201 -6.66 4.58 6.41
N LEU A 202 -5.70 5.38 6.86
CA LEU A 202 -4.35 5.44 6.27
C LEU A 202 -3.53 4.17 6.51
N ILE A 203 -3.80 3.42 7.59
CA ILE A 203 -2.93 2.32 8.04
C ILE A 203 -2.81 1.21 6.98
N PRO A 204 -3.90 0.61 6.45
CA PRO A 204 -3.79 -0.49 5.49
C PRO A 204 -3.09 -0.06 4.20
N PHE A 205 -3.39 1.15 3.73
CA PHE A 205 -2.76 1.74 2.55
C PHE A 205 -1.25 1.92 2.75
N SER A 206 -0.85 2.50 3.89
CA SER A 206 0.55 2.76 4.23
C SER A 206 1.36 1.48 4.41
N ILE A 207 0.81 0.46 5.08
CA ILE A 207 1.41 -0.89 5.14
C ILE A 207 1.55 -1.47 3.73
N GLY A 208 0.53 -1.30 2.89
CA GLY A 208 0.56 -1.72 1.49
C GLY A 208 1.74 -1.14 0.71
N LEU A 209 2.07 0.15 0.92
CA LEU A 209 3.24 0.79 0.31
C LEU A 209 4.56 0.19 0.82
N ILE A 210 4.70 -0.01 2.14
CA ILE A 210 5.90 -0.58 2.75
C ILE A 210 6.20 -1.97 2.19
N LEU A 211 5.17 -2.82 2.07
CA LEU A 211 5.32 -4.19 1.58
C LEU A 211 5.70 -4.27 0.09
N GLN A 212 5.43 -3.20 -0.67
CA GLN A 212 5.78 -3.10 -2.10
C GLN A 212 7.19 -2.55 -2.36
N LYS A 213 8.01 -2.35 -1.31
CA LYS A 213 9.43 -1.97 -1.42
C LYS A 213 10.20 -2.85 -2.41
N GLY A 214 9.92 -4.17 -2.41
CA GLY A 214 10.61 -5.11 -3.29
C GLY A 214 10.51 -4.76 -4.77
N TYR A 215 9.34 -4.30 -5.22
CA TYR A 215 9.10 -3.95 -6.62
C TYR A 215 9.38 -2.50 -6.95
N MET A 216 9.04 -1.58 -6.03
CA MET A 216 9.02 -0.14 -6.32
C MET A 216 10.17 0.63 -5.65
N GLY A 217 10.99 -0.05 -4.86
CA GLY A 217 12.19 0.51 -4.24
C GLY A 217 11.94 1.31 -2.97
N ASN A 218 12.98 2.05 -2.54
CA ASN A 218 13.00 2.74 -1.25
C ASN A 218 11.99 3.89 -1.16
N LEU A 219 11.57 4.48 -2.28
CA LEU A 219 10.60 5.56 -2.27
C LEU A 219 9.25 5.09 -1.69
N PHE A 220 8.77 3.91 -2.09
CA PHE A 220 7.55 3.32 -1.53
C PHE A 220 7.67 3.00 -0.04
N LEU A 221 8.84 2.51 0.38
CA LEU A 221 9.13 2.27 1.81
C LEU A 221 9.02 3.55 2.62
N VAL A 222 9.74 4.61 2.19
CA VAL A 222 9.76 5.89 2.89
C VAL A 222 8.37 6.49 2.93
N THR A 223 7.67 6.55 1.80
CA THR A 223 6.30 7.07 1.74
C THR A 223 5.37 6.31 2.67
N GLY A 224 5.43 4.97 2.69
CA GLY A 224 4.63 4.17 3.59
C GLY A 224 4.95 4.39 5.08
N ILE A 225 6.23 4.56 5.45
CA ILE A 225 6.62 4.91 6.83
C ILE A 225 6.07 6.28 7.22
N VAL A 226 6.19 7.28 6.33
CA VAL A 226 5.62 8.60 6.53
C VAL A 226 4.10 8.51 6.71
N GLY A 227 3.40 7.69 5.93
CA GLY A 227 1.96 7.47 6.08
C GLY A 227 1.57 6.84 7.43
N ILE A 228 2.34 5.88 7.93
CA ILE A 228 2.12 5.32 9.29
C ILE A 228 2.37 6.36 10.37
N LEU A 229 3.42 7.16 10.24
CA LEU A 229 3.70 8.25 11.17
C LEU A 229 2.54 9.27 11.18
N THR A 230 2.05 9.66 10.00
CA THR A 230 0.87 10.51 9.86
C THR A 230 -0.34 9.91 10.56
N ALA A 231 -0.65 8.63 10.33
CA ALA A 231 -1.76 7.94 10.97
C ALA A 231 -1.67 8.01 12.51
N ILE A 232 -0.50 7.74 13.08
CA ILE A 232 -0.28 7.78 14.54
C ILE A 232 -0.44 9.22 15.08
N LEU A 233 0.12 10.21 14.39
CA LEU A 233 0.00 11.62 14.80
C LEU A 233 -1.45 12.12 14.77
N LEU A 234 -2.23 11.72 13.76
CA LEU A 234 -3.65 12.08 13.66
C LEU A 234 -4.51 11.36 14.70
N MET A 235 -4.22 10.09 15.03
CA MET A 235 -4.97 9.34 16.04
C MET A 235 -4.68 9.80 17.48
N THR A 236 -3.47 10.28 17.77
CA THR A 236 -3.07 10.72 19.12
C THR A 236 -3.61 12.11 19.47
N VAL A 237 -3.92 12.93 18.46
CA VAL A 237 -4.51 14.28 18.55
C VAL A 237 -3.67 15.34 19.31
N LEU A 238 -2.72 14.95 20.15
CA LEU A 238 -1.77 15.86 20.81
C LEU A 238 -0.88 16.62 19.83
N PHE A 239 -0.68 16.06 18.62
CA PHE A 239 0.24 16.58 17.62
C PHE A 239 -0.46 16.86 16.28
N VAL A 240 -1.73 17.26 16.27
CA VAL A 240 -2.49 17.46 15.01
C VAL A 240 -1.78 18.39 14.03
N MET A 241 -1.23 19.52 14.48
CA MET A 241 -0.52 20.45 13.59
C MET A 241 0.71 19.79 12.93
N VAL A 242 1.46 19.00 13.69
CA VAL A 242 2.58 18.22 13.16
C VAL A 242 2.07 17.12 12.23
N GLY A 243 0.99 16.43 12.61
CA GLY A 243 0.34 15.40 11.80
C GLY A 243 -0.14 15.94 10.45
N LEU A 244 -0.73 17.13 10.39
CA LEU A 244 -1.15 17.79 9.15
C LEU A 244 0.06 18.21 8.28
N ALA A 245 1.16 18.64 8.90
CA ALA A 245 2.39 18.92 8.19
C ALA A 245 3.01 17.64 7.58
N VAL A 246 3.06 16.55 8.35
CA VAL A 246 3.54 15.25 7.85
C VAL A 246 2.59 14.67 6.80
N LEU A 247 1.28 14.87 6.94
CA LEU A 247 0.28 14.53 5.91
C LEU A 247 0.57 15.26 4.60
N SER A 248 0.89 16.56 4.66
CA SER A 248 1.25 17.33 3.47
C SER A 248 2.48 16.75 2.76
N VAL A 249 3.50 16.33 3.52
CA VAL A 249 4.68 15.63 2.97
C VAL A 249 4.29 14.29 2.35
N PHE A 250 3.43 13.52 3.02
CA PHE A 250 2.91 12.25 2.52
C PHE A 250 2.20 12.42 1.17
N ASP A 251 1.32 13.41 1.03
CA ASP A 251 0.59 13.69 -0.21
C ASP A 251 1.53 14.07 -1.35
N ILE A 252 2.54 14.93 -1.09
CA ILE A 252 3.54 15.29 -2.09
C ILE A 252 4.30 14.06 -2.59
N LEU A 253 4.71 13.16 -1.68
CA LEU A 253 5.40 11.94 -2.04
C LEU A 253 4.53 11.02 -2.89
N LEU A 254 3.25 10.88 -2.55
CA LEU A 254 2.31 10.07 -3.31
C LEU A 254 2.06 10.65 -4.72
N ILE A 255 1.85 11.96 -4.84
CA ILE A 255 1.71 12.65 -6.14
C ILE A 255 2.98 12.46 -6.98
N TYR A 256 4.15 12.61 -6.36
CA TYR A 256 5.44 12.38 -7.02
C TYR A 256 5.57 10.93 -7.53
N ILE A 257 5.16 9.93 -6.74
CA ILE A 257 5.17 8.53 -7.18
C ILE A 257 4.30 8.35 -8.43
N LEU A 258 3.03 8.77 -8.41
CA LEU A 258 2.13 8.59 -9.55
C LEU A 258 2.65 9.28 -10.81
N THR A 259 3.15 10.52 -10.68
CA THR A 259 3.76 11.24 -11.81
C THR A 259 5.00 10.53 -12.33
N SER A 260 5.90 10.08 -11.45
CA SER A 260 7.13 9.37 -11.84
C SER A 260 6.82 8.10 -12.64
N ILE A 261 5.81 7.33 -12.23
CA ILE A 261 5.36 6.12 -12.94
C ILE A 261 4.76 6.48 -14.29
N ALA A 262 3.93 7.52 -14.35
CA ALA A 262 3.31 7.97 -15.59
C ALA A 262 4.34 8.40 -16.66
N PHE A 263 5.47 8.98 -16.24
CA PHE A 263 6.54 9.44 -17.14
C PHE A 263 7.69 8.45 -17.34
N GLN A 264 7.63 7.24 -16.79
CA GLN A 264 8.63 6.21 -17.11
C GLN A 264 8.60 5.90 -18.61
N LYS A 265 9.75 6.09 -19.28
CA LYS A 265 9.91 5.76 -20.71
C LYS A 265 9.60 4.27 -20.92
N GLU A 266 8.81 3.97 -21.95
CA GLU A 266 8.69 2.60 -22.45
C GLU A 266 10.09 2.17 -22.90
N ARG A 267 10.66 1.13 -22.30
CA ARG A 267 11.84 0.49 -22.89
C ARG A 267 11.34 -0.18 -24.15
N VAL A 268 11.60 0.44 -25.30
CA VAL A 268 11.42 -0.19 -26.60
C VAL A 268 12.30 -1.45 -26.58
N PRO A 269 11.75 -2.65 -26.83
CA PRO A 269 12.60 -3.83 -26.99
C PRO A 269 13.50 -3.57 -28.20
N VAL A 270 14.81 -3.54 -27.96
CA VAL A 270 15.86 -3.49 -29.01
C VAL A 270 16.06 -4.89 -29.56
#